data_AF-A0A1E4RWM3-F1
#
_entry.id   AF-A0A1E4RWM3-F1
#
_cell.length_a   1.000
_cell.length_b   1.000
_cell.length_c   1.000
_cell.angle_alpha   90.00
_cell.angle_beta   90.00
_cell.angle_gamma   90.00
#
_symmetry.space_group_name_H-M   'P 1'
#
loop_
_entity.id
_entity.type
_entity.pdbx_description
1 polymer ?
#
loop_
_entity_poly.entity_id
_entity_poly.type
_entity_poly.pdbx_seq_one_letter_code
_entity_poly.pdbx_strand_id
1 'polypeptide(L)'
;MTVYISSLTDYLDLLMAMQQDLDCGSTIWDCSYVLSGVCPWDKCNHKGEWLMRDELHMVLVQLSLAYNARAVEVVEWQHSVKLYKKSLSYLQFAMKHSYTGSVEECSDSMKRFYFGVTMSGLQLGVICTKLKELQSNDYELDSRFNVATLSRVCIWIKDELNRPYNLVHKSWNDYLLPIKRFVQGLTYTLLSCDSYNQSKMGESLGWLSLGLLAIQSSGEPGDDQRNKIKSKLHTLKRKVKKNVKLDQDLLHGLPRTLQPYLQLLFEMCQVLEVKYSKLNDQFTFDTIVKRETLMNQLPLGRSIPMDIPDPFTKDSASISTSGYY
;
A
#
# COMPACT_ATOMS: atom_id res chain seq x y z
N MET A 1 3.65 -19.84 11.30
CA MET A 1 2.84 -19.33 10.18
C MET A 1 2.68 -20.35 9.05
N THR A 2 3.76 -20.95 8.53
CA THR A 2 3.67 -21.94 7.44
C THR A 2 2.78 -23.15 7.74
N VAL A 3 2.91 -23.75 8.93
CA VAL A 3 2.07 -24.88 9.36
C VAL A 3 0.60 -24.47 9.43
N TYR A 4 0.31 -23.29 9.98
CA TYR A 4 -1.05 -22.74 10.05
C TYR A 4 -1.68 -22.54 8.67
N ILE A 5 -0.94 -21.96 7.72
CA ILE A 5 -1.39 -21.80 6.34
C ILE A 5 -1.68 -23.16 5.70
N SER A 6 -0.79 -24.14 5.88
CA SER A 6 -0.98 -25.51 5.35
C SER A 6 -2.26 -26.12 5.91
N SER A 7 -2.42 -26.14 7.23
CA SER A 7 -3.60 -26.73 7.88
C SER A 7 -4.91 -26.05 7.46
N LEU A 8 -4.92 -24.72 7.31
CA LEU A 8 -6.10 -24.01 6.80
C LEU A 8 -6.38 -24.29 5.32
N THR A 9 -5.34 -24.53 4.52
CA THR A 9 -5.51 -24.89 3.11
C THR A 9 -6.08 -26.30 2.99
N ASP A 10 -5.53 -27.26 3.73
CA ASP A 10 -6.05 -28.63 3.80
C ASP A 10 -7.50 -28.65 4.29
N TYR A 11 -7.83 -27.79 5.25
CA TYR A 11 -9.19 -27.63 5.74
C TYR A 11 -10.13 -26.98 4.72
N LEU A 12 -9.66 -25.97 3.98
CA LEU A 12 -10.42 -25.39 2.87
C LEU A 12 -10.71 -26.44 1.80
N ASP A 13 -9.73 -27.27 1.43
CA ASP A 13 -9.90 -28.35 0.47
C ASP A 13 -10.95 -29.37 0.94
N LEU A 14 -10.96 -29.70 2.23
CA LEU A 14 -12.01 -30.53 2.83
C LEU A 14 -13.39 -29.86 2.71
N LEU A 15 -13.51 -28.57 3.03
CA LEU A 15 -14.78 -27.84 2.91
C LEU A 15 -15.28 -27.83 1.45
N MET A 16 -14.37 -27.61 0.50
CA MET A 16 -14.69 -27.64 -0.93
C MET A 16 -15.07 -29.05 -1.41
N ALA A 17 -14.47 -30.11 -0.86
CA ALA A 17 -14.83 -31.49 -1.16
C ALA A 17 -16.22 -31.84 -0.60
N MET A 18 -16.53 -31.41 0.64
CA MET A 18 -17.83 -31.62 1.26
C MET A 18 -18.98 -31.00 0.45
N GLN A 19 -18.74 -29.95 -0.33
CA GLN A 19 -19.73 -29.40 -1.27
C GLN A 19 -20.22 -30.45 -2.27
N GLN A 20 -19.36 -31.37 -2.72
CA GLN A 20 -19.73 -32.37 -3.73
C GLN A 20 -20.64 -33.45 -3.14
N ASP A 21 -20.51 -33.71 -1.84
CA ASP A 21 -21.23 -34.77 -1.13
C ASP A 21 -22.52 -34.27 -0.45
N LEU A 22 -22.54 -33.00 -0.05
CA LEU A 22 -23.70 -32.33 0.49
C LEU A 22 -24.52 -31.78 -0.68
N ASP A 23 -25.85 -31.93 -0.65
CA ASP A 23 -26.80 -31.39 -1.64
C ASP A 23 -26.90 -29.84 -1.56
N CYS A 24 -25.74 -29.18 -1.40
CA CYS A 24 -25.53 -27.77 -1.64
C CYS A 24 -25.97 -27.52 -3.09
N GLY A 25 -26.73 -26.45 -3.35
CA GLY A 25 -27.28 -26.16 -4.69
C GLY A 25 -26.21 -25.93 -5.78
N SER A 26 -26.42 -24.96 -6.68
CA SER A 26 -25.45 -24.70 -7.75
C SER A 26 -24.04 -24.33 -7.26
N THR A 27 -23.91 -23.80 -6.04
CA THR A 27 -22.64 -23.36 -5.47
C THR A 27 -22.52 -23.68 -3.97
N ILE A 28 -21.28 -23.75 -3.45
CA ILE A 28 -21.01 -23.90 -2.00
C ILE A 28 -21.63 -22.78 -1.16
N TRP A 29 -21.86 -21.60 -1.76
CA TRP A 29 -22.44 -20.44 -1.10
C TRP A 29 -23.92 -20.61 -0.78
N ASP A 30 -24.61 -21.46 -1.55
CA ASP A 30 -26.02 -21.79 -1.36
C ASP A 30 -26.21 -22.90 -0.30
N CYS A 31 -25.12 -23.47 0.21
CA CYS A 31 -25.17 -24.56 1.15
C CYS A 31 -25.65 -24.08 2.53
N SER A 32 -26.84 -24.52 2.92
CA SER A 32 -27.44 -24.23 4.23
C SER A 32 -27.11 -25.29 5.28
N TYR A 33 -26.03 -26.05 5.06
CA TYR A 33 -25.59 -27.08 6.01
C TYR A 33 -25.08 -26.44 7.30
N VAL A 34 -25.62 -26.88 8.44
CA VAL A 34 -25.24 -26.42 9.77
C VAL A 34 -24.03 -27.21 10.26
N LEU A 35 -22.90 -26.53 10.45
CA LEU A 35 -21.67 -27.12 10.97
C LEU A 35 -21.65 -27.19 12.49
N SER A 36 -22.23 -26.18 13.16
CA SER A 36 -22.23 -26.07 14.62
C SER A 36 -23.37 -25.18 15.10
N GLY A 37 -23.82 -25.37 16.33
CA GLY A 37 -24.80 -24.46 16.97
C GLY A 37 -24.21 -23.10 17.38
N VAL A 38 -22.87 -22.97 17.38
CA VAL A 38 -22.13 -21.75 17.73
C VAL A 38 -20.90 -21.57 16.83
N CYS A 39 -20.43 -20.32 16.68
CA CYS A 39 -19.21 -20.04 15.93
C CYS A 39 -17.98 -20.63 16.65
N PRO A 40 -17.14 -21.44 15.96
CA PRO A 40 -15.97 -22.07 16.56
C PRO A 40 -14.75 -21.15 16.63
N TRP A 41 -14.79 -19.97 15.99
CA TRP A 41 -13.67 -19.04 15.92
C TRP A 41 -13.56 -18.17 17.18
N ASP A 42 -12.33 -17.95 17.64
CA ASP A 42 -12.05 -17.12 18.81
C ASP A 42 -12.61 -15.70 18.62
N LYS A 43 -13.23 -15.17 19.70
CA LYS A 43 -13.79 -13.80 19.75
C LYS A 43 -14.85 -13.51 18.68
N CYS A 44 -15.42 -14.55 18.09
CA CYS A 44 -16.50 -14.45 17.11
C CYS A 44 -17.84 -14.16 17.81
N ASN A 45 -18.34 -12.93 17.68
CA ASN A 45 -19.65 -12.56 18.22
C ASN A 45 -20.78 -12.94 17.23
N HIS A 46 -20.87 -14.22 16.91
CA HIS A 46 -21.93 -14.76 16.06
C HIS A 46 -23.14 -15.17 16.88
N LYS A 47 -24.34 -14.79 16.41
CA LYS A 47 -25.60 -15.23 17.02
C LYS A 47 -26.33 -16.16 16.05
N GLY A 48 -26.50 -17.41 16.47
CA GLY A 48 -27.24 -18.42 15.70
C GLY A 48 -26.34 -19.55 15.19
N GLU A 49 -26.96 -20.41 14.39
CA GLU A 49 -26.32 -21.58 13.78
C GLU A 49 -25.17 -21.16 12.86
N TRP A 50 -24.07 -21.87 12.97
CA TRP A 50 -22.88 -21.67 12.17
C TRP A 50 -22.95 -22.50 10.90
N LEU A 51 -23.09 -21.84 9.77
CA LEU A 51 -23.33 -22.51 8.49
C LEU A 51 -22.03 -22.73 7.73
N MET A 52 -22.05 -23.66 6.79
CA MET A 52 -20.95 -23.94 5.86
C MET A 52 -20.42 -22.68 5.16
N ARG A 53 -21.32 -21.80 4.72
CA ARG A 53 -20.96 -20.51 4.09
C ARG A 53 -20.22 -19.56 5.02
N ASP A 54 -20.57 -19.56 6.32
CA ASP A 54 -19.95 -18.68 7.31
C ASP A 54 -18.52 -19.15 7.59
N GLU A 55 -18.34 -20.45 7.74
CA GLU A 55 -17.02 -21.08 7.86
C GLU A 55 -16.16 -20.81 6.63
N LEU A 56 -16.71 -20.97 5.43
CA LEU A 56 -15.98 -20.70 4.18
C LEU A 56 -15.49 -19.25 4.12
N HIS A 57 -16.34 -18.27 4.42
CA HIS A 57 -15.90 -16.88 4.45
C HIS A 57 -14.80 -16.64 5.50
N MET A 58 -14.93 -17.21 6.69
CA MET A 58 -13.92 -17.10 7.74
C MET A 58 -12.59 -17.70 7.29
N VAL A 59 -12.58 -18.93 6.79
CA VAL A 59 -11.36 -19.61 6.32
C VAL A 59 -10.67 -18.80 5.22
N LEU A 60 -11.42 -18.28 4.24
CA LEU A 60 -10.86 -17.48 3.15
C LEU A 60 -10.25 -16.16 3.65
N VAL A 61 -10.92 -15.46 4.56
CA VAL A 61 -10.39 -14.23 5.17
C VAL A 61 -9.13 -14.55 5.98
N GLN A 62 -9.13 -15.61 6.77
CA GLN A 62 -7.99 -15.98 7.62
C GLN A 62 -6.79 -16.46 6.81
N LEU A 63 -7.01 -17.25 5.75
CA LEU A 63 -5.97 -17.58 4.78
C LEU A 63 -5.38 -16.32 4.15
N SER A 64 -6.23 -15.37 3.73
CA SER A 64 -5.76 -14.12 3.17
C SER A 64 -4.88 -13.34 4.15
N LEU A 65 -5.32 -13.18 5.40
CA LEU A 65 -4.57 -12.49 6.44
C LEU A 65 -3.24 -13.20 6.75
N ALA A 66 -3.24 -14.54 6.80
CA ALA A 66 -2.04 -15.33 7.04
C ALA A 66 -1.01 -15.21 5.90
N TYR A 67 -1.47 -15.26 4.64
CA TYR A 67 -0.60 -15.03 3.48
C TYR A 67 -0.05 -13.60 3.44
N ASN A 68 -0.86 -12.59 3.77
CA ASN A 68 -0.41 -11.21 3.87
C ASN A 68 0.66 -11.03 4.95
N ALA A 69 0.41 -11.56 6.15
CA ALA A 69 1.37 -11.55 7.25
C ALA A 69 2.69 -12.23 6.84
N ARG A 70 2.60 -13.38 6.15
CA ARG A 70 3.78 -14.08 5.64
C ARG A 70 4.52 -13.29 4.58
N ALA A 71 3.81 -12.59 3.69
CA ALA A 71 4.40 -11.77 2.65
C ALA A 71 5.28 -10.65 3.25
N VAL A 72 4.88 -10.07 4.37
CA VAL A 72 5.63 -9.03 5.10
C VAL A 72 6.90 -9.59 5.74
N GLU A 73 6.90 -10.85 6.20
CA GLU A 73 8.08 -11.47 6.82
C GLU A 73 9.17 -11.85 5.80
N VAL A 74 8.80 -12.02 4.53
CA VAL A 74 9.71 -12.47 3.48
C VAL A 74 10.53 -11.31 2.94
N VAL A 75 11.85 -11.42 3.05
CA VAL A 75 12.79 -10.39 2.57
C VAL A 75 12.86 -10.34 1.04
N GLU A 76 12.74 -11.49 0.38
CA GLU A 76 12.81 -11.60 -1.07
C GLU A 76 11.51 -11.11 -1.73
N TRP A 77 11.59 -9.97 -2.41
CA TRP A 77 10.43 -9.32 -3.01
C TRP A 77 9.65 -10.24 -3.97
N GLN A 78 10.36 -10.98 -4.83
CA GLN A 78 9.71 -11.89 -5.79
C GLN A 78 8.87 -12.98 -5.11
N HIS A 79 9.33 -13.48 -3.95
CA HIS A 79 8.58 -14.45 -3.17
C HIS A 79 7.42 -13.79 -2.42
N SER A 80 7.64 -12.58 -1.87
CA SER A 80 6.60 -11.77 -1.24
C SER A 80 5.44 -11.46 -2.20
N VAL A 81 5.72 -11.13 -3.47
CA VAL A 81 4.70 -10.90 -4.51
C VAL A 81 3.77 -12.09 -4.68
N LYS A 82 4.31 -13.32 -4.72
CA LYS A 82 3.48 -14.53 -4.86
C LYS A 82 2.53 -14.70 -3.67
N LEU A 83 3.01 -14.41 -2.47
CA LEU A 83 2.21 -14.51 -1.23
C LEU A 83 1.13 -13.41 -1.17
N TYR A 84 1.47 -12.18 -1.56
CA TYR A 84 0.48 -11.10 -1.71
C TYR A 84 -0.61 -11.47 -2.73
N LYS A 85 -0.23 -12.01 -3.88
CA LYS A 85 -1.20 -12.48 -4.89
C LYS A 85 -2.11 -13.58 -4.36
N LYS A 86 -1.59 -14.54 -3.59
CA LYS A 86 -2.41 -15.55 -2.90
C LYS A 86 -3.34 -14.93 -1.85
N SER A 87 -2.88 -13.95 -1.09
CA SER A 87 -3.74 -13.23 -0.15
C SER A 87 -4.90 -12.54 -0.86
N LEU A 88 -4.63 -11.87 -1.98
CA LEU A 88 -5.62 -11.18 -2.78
C LEU A 88 -6.60 -12.15 -3.48
N SER A 89 -6.13 -13.31 -3.92
CA SER A 89 -6.98 -14.30 -4.59
C SER A 89 -8.08 -14.85 -3.69
N TYR A 90 -7.75 -15.18 -2.43
CA TYR A 90 -8.75 -15.60 -1.45
C TYR A 90 -9.75 -14.50 -1.10
N LEU A 91 -9.31 -13.25 -0.94
CA LEU A 91 -10.22 -12.12 -0.71
C LEU A 91 -11.12 -11.89 -1.93
N GLN A 92 -10.56 -11.92 -3.14
CA GLN A 92 -11.33 -11.73 -4.36
C GLN A 92 -12.39 -12.81 -4.51
N PHE A 93 -12.07 -14.07 -4.19
CA PHE A 93 -13.04 -15.16 -4.17
C PHE A 93 -14.13 -14.94 -3.10
N ALA A 94 -13.74 -14.57 -1.88
CA ALA A 94 -14.67 -14.27 -0.79
C ALA A 94 -15.54 -13.02 -1.03
N MET A 95 -15.13 -12.14 -1.93
CA MET A 95 -15.86 -10.93 -2.33
C MET A 95 -16.80 -11.16 -3.52
N LYS A 96 -16.73 -12.30 -4.22
CA LYS A 96 -17.68 -12.66 -5.29
C LYS A 96 -19.10 -12.84 -4.73
N HIS A 97 -19.23 -13.17 -3.44
CA HIS A 97 -20.49 -13.41 -2.75
C HIS A 97 -20.54 -12.55 -1.49
N SER A 98 -21.63 -11.80 -1.32
CA SER A 98 -21.82 -10.95 -0.15
C SER A 98 -22.01 -11.80 1.11
N TYR A 99 -21.30 -11.43 2.17
CA TYR A 99 -21.48 -12.09 3.45
C TYR A 99 -22.76 -11.60 4.14
N THR A 100 -23.64 -12.54 4.51
CA THR A 100 -24.92 -12.24 5.17
C THR A 100 -24.93 -12.56 6.67
N GLY A 101 -23.84 -13.11 7.20
CA GLY A 101 -23.73 -13.41 8.63
C GLY A 101 -23.36 -12.19 9.48
N SER A 102 -23.15 -12.40 10.78
CA SER A 102 -22.93 -11.31 11.74
C SER A 102 -21.46 -11.09 12.12
N VAL A 103 -20.51 -11.81 11.54
CA VAL A 103 -19.08 -11.65 11.81
C VAL A 103 -18.51 -10.43 11.07
N GLU A 104 -18.08 -9.43 11.82
CA GLU A 104 -17.63 -8.14 11.29
C GLU A 104 -16.41 -8.30 10.35
N GLU A 105 -15.47 -9.16 10.70
CA GLU A 105 -14.26 -9.47 9.94
C GLU A 105 -14.57 -10.02 8.54
N CYS A 106 -15.71 -10.68 8.39
CA CYS A 106 -16.21 -11.21 7.11
C CYS A 106 -17.12 -10.24 6.36
N SER A 107 -17.46 -9.09 6.93
CA SER A 107 -18.30 -8.10 6.25
C SER A 107 -17.66 -7.63 4.94
N ASP A 108 -18.49 -7.26 3.97
CA ASP A 108 -18.01 -6.78 2.67
C ASP A 108 -17.15 -5.51 2.80
N SER A 109 -17.46 -4.65 3.77
CA SER A 109 -16.64 -3.47 4.06
C SER A 109 -15.25 -3.87 4.55
N MET A 110 -15.15 -4.86 5.43
CA MET A 110 -13.87 -5.30 5.98
C MET A 110 -13.03 -6.05 4.94
N LYS A 111 -13.65 -6.94 4.14
CA LYS A 111 -12.97 -7.59 3.01
C LYS A 111 -12.39 -6.58 2.03
N ARG A 112 -13.13 -5.52 1.68
CA ARG A 112 -12.63 -4.43 0.82
C ARG A 112 -11.47 -3.68 1.47
N PHE A 113 -11.55 -3.43 2.78
CA PHE A 113 -10.43 -2.83 3.53
C PHE A 113 -9.18 -3.70 3.45
N TYR A 114 -9.28 -5.00 3.77
CA TYR A 114 -8.17 -5.94 3.68
C TYR A 114 -7.62 -6.01 2.26
N PHE A 115 -8.49 -6.05 1.24
CA PHE A 115 -8.05 -6.06 -0.15
C PHE A 115 -7.27 -4.78 -0.50
N GLY A 116 -7.78 -3.60 -0.12
CA GLY A 116 -7.13 -2.32 -0.36
C GLY A 116 -5.75 -2.21 0.32
N VAL A 117 -5.65 -2.65 1.58
CA VAL A 117 -4.38 -2.66 2.34
C VAL A 117 -3.38 -3.66 1.76
N THR A 118 -3.81 -4.89 1.46
CA THR A 118 -2.96 -5.92 0.86
C THR A 118 -2.45 -5.48 -0.52
N MET A 119 -3.33 -4.95 -1.37
CA MET A 119 -2.96 -4.46 -2.69
C MET A 119 -2.02 -3.24 -2.61
N SER A 120 -2.26 -2.36 -1.64
CA SER A 120 -1.34 -1.25 -1.34
C SER A 120 0.04 -1.74 -0.94
N GLY A 121 0.13 -2.76 -0.09
CA GLY A 121 1.40 -3.40 0.28
C GLY A 121 2.13 -4.00 -0.92
N LEU A 122 1.41 -4.71 -1.79
CA LEU A 122 1.95 -5.26 -3.03
C LEU A 122 2.52 -4.17 -3.95
N GLN A 123 1.76 -3.10 -4.21
CA GLN A 123 2.19 -2.00 -5.08
C GLN A 123 3.37 -1.24 -4.46
N LEU A 124 3.34 -1.02 -3.14
CA LEU A 124 4.40 -0.33 -2.41
C LEU A 124 5.72 -1.10 -2.50
N GLY A 125 5.69 -2.43 -2.42
CA GLY A 125 6.92 -3.21 -2.55
C GLY A 125 7.53 -3.18 -3.97
N VAL A 126 6.72 -2.99 -5.02
CA VAL A 126 7.25 -2.71 -6.37
C VAL A 126 8.02 -1.39 -6.36
N ILE A 127 7.44 -0.33 -5.80
CA ILE A 127 8.08 0.99 -5.69
C ILE A 127 9.37 0.90 -4.86
N CYS A 128 9.34 0.18 -3.75
CA CYS A 128 10.51 -0.03 -2.87
C CYS A 128 11.65 -0.77 -3.58
N THR A 129 11.35 -1.80 -4.37
CA THR A 129 12.35 -2.48 -5.21
C THR A 129 12.98 -1.51 -6.21
N LYS A 130 12.16 -0.68 -6.87
CA LYS A 130 12.63 0.36 -7.79
C LYS A 130 13.47 1.44 -7.09
N LEU A 131 13.15 1.81 -5.86
CA LEU A 131 13.96 2.74 -5.08
C LEU A 131 15.36 2.17 -4.75
N LYS A 132 15.46 0.87 -4.46
CA LYS A 132 16.76 0.20 -4.26
C LYS A 132 17.59 0.16 -5.54
N GLU A 133 16.96 -0.11 -6.68
CA GLU A 133 17.63 -0.03 -7.99
C GLU A 133 18.22 1.37 -8.22
N LEU A 134 17.47 2.43 -7.92
CA LEU A 134 17.98 3.81 -8.02
C LEU A 134 19.15 4.08 -7.09
N GLN A 135 19.09 3.63 -5.83
CA GLN A 135 20.21 3.80 -4.90
C GLN A 135 21.50 3.18 -5.45
N SER A 136 21.40 1.99 -6.07
CA SER A 136 22.57 1.30 -6.64
C SER A 136 23.19 2.03 -7.84
N ASN A 137 22.48 3.00 -8.41
CA ASN A 137 22.90 3.82 -9.54
C ASN A 137 23.03 5.30 -9.14
N ASP A 138 23.42 5.59 -7.89
CA ASP A 138 23.62 6.94 -7.35
C ASP A 138 22.44 7.91 -7.58
N TYR A 139 21.21 7.35 -7.58
CA TYR A 139 19.97 8.07 -7.85
C TYR A 139 19.91 8.72 -9.24
N GLU A 140 20.68 8.21 -10.20
CA GLU A 140 20.56 8.59 -11.60
C GLU A 140 19.32 7.97 -12.24
N LEU A 141 18.45 8.85 -12.74
CA LEU A 141 17.24 8.48 -13.45
C LEU A 141 17.57 8.16 -14.91
N ASP A 142 17.61 6.87 -15.23
CA ASP A 142 17.57 6.38 -16.60
C ASP A 142 16.17 6.61 -17.20
N SER A 143 16.10 6.86 -18.51
CA SER A 143 14.90 6.77 -19.35
C SER A 143 13.99 5.56 -19.10
N ARG A 144 14.53 4.43 -18.66
CA ARG A 144 13.79 3.20 -18.32
C ARG A 144 13.00 3.31 -17.01
N PHE A 145 13.32 4.28 -16.16
CA PHE A 145 12.66 4.47 -14.87
C PHE A 145 11.38 5.31 -15.03
N ASN A 146 10.22 4.66 -15.03
CA ASN A 146 8.93 5.32 -15.25
C ASN A 146 8.39 6.02 -13.99
N VAL A 147 9.02 7.15 -13.62
CA VAL A 147 8.63 8.02 -12.49
C VAL A 147 7.17 8.47 -12.56
N ALA A 148 6.65 8.72 -13.77
CA ALA A 148 5.27 9.16 -13.99
C ALA A 148 4.26 8.08 -13.60
N THR A 149 4.53 6.81 -13.94
CA THR A 149 3.70 5.69 -13.49
C THR A 149 3.82 5.49 -12.00
N LEU A 150 5.04 5.44 -11.45
CA LEU A 150 5.26 5.17 -10.03
C LEU A 150 4.65 6.25 -9.12
N SER A 151 4.72 7.53 -9.49
CA SER A 151 4.07 8.62 -8.75
C SER A 151 2.55 8.45 -8.71
N ARG A 152 1.91 8.07 -9.83
CA ARG A 152 0.47 7.77 -9.88
C ARG A 152 0.09 6.55 -9.03
N VAL A 153 0.96 5.55 -8.93
CA VAL A 153 0.76 4.41 -8.03
C VAL A 153 0.81 4.86 -6.58
N CYS A 154 1.77 5.70 -6.18
CA CYS A 154 1.83 6.25 -4.82
C CYS A 154 0.57 7.06 -4.47
N ILE A 155 0.06 7.86 -5.40
CA ILE A 155 -1.20 8.61 -5.21
C ILE A 155 -2.36 7.63 -4.99
N TRP A 156 -2.47 6.60 -5.83
CA TRP A 156 -3.50 5.58 -5.66
C TRP A 156 -3.41 4.85 -4.31
N ILE A 157 -2.22 4.46 -3.87
CA ILE A 157 -2.00 3.84 -2.55
C ILE A 157 -2.51 4.78 -1.45
N LYS A 158 -2.13 6.06 -1.50
CA LYS A 158 -2.55 7.05 -0.50
C LYS A 158 -4.08 7.19 -0.47
N ASP A 159 -4.72 7.27 -1.63
CA ASP A 159 -6.18 7.38 -1.74
C ASP A 159 -6.88 6.12 -1.20
N GLU A 160 -6.35 4.93 -1.50
CA GLU A 160 -6.86 3.66 -1.03
C GLU A 160 -6.78 3.53 0.50
N LEU A 161 -5.65 3.94 1.09
CA LEU A 161 -5.45 3.94 2.55
C LEU A 161 -6.28 5.02 3.27
N ASN A 162 -6.76 6.04 2.55
CA ASN A 162 -7.66 7.08 3.08
C ASN A 162 -9.14 6.77 2.86
N ARG A 163 -9.48 5.69 2.16
CA ARG A 163 -10.87 5.36 1.91
C ARG A 163 -11.60 5.14 3.25
N PRO A 164 -12.74 5.82 3.47
CA PRO A 164 -13.54 5.59 4.66
C PRO A 164 -14.20 4.23 4.54
N TYR A 165 -13.70 3.27 5.31
CA TYR A 165 -14.37 2.00 5.52
C TYR A 165 -15.17 2.12 6.80
N ASN A 166 -16.49 1.93 6.71
CA ASN A 166 -17.47 2.23 7.77
C ASN A 166 -17.20 1.53 9.11
N LEU A 167 -16.30 0.54 9.14
CA LEU A 167 -16.00 -0.34 10.26
C LEU A 167 -14.52 -0.32 10.68
N VAL A 168 -13.71 0.57 10.11
CA VAL A 168 -12.28 0.60 10.46
C VAL A 168 -12.10 1.27 11.82
N HIS A 169 -11.73 0.44 12.80
CA HIS A 169 -11.43 0.87 14.16
C HIS A 169 -10.42 2.02 14.18
N LYS A 170 -10.60 3.01 15.06
CA LYS A 170 -9.75 4.22 15.13
C LYS A 170 -8.24 3.89 15.18
N SER A 171 -7.87 2.79 15.82
CA SER A 171 -6.49 2.30 15.90
C SER A 171 -5.83 2.04 14.55
N TRP A 172 -6.60 1.70 13.52
CA TRP A 172 -6.06 1.52 12.16
C TRP A 172 -5.66 2.85 11.53
N ASN A 173 -6.38 3.95 11.80
CA ASN A 173 -5.98 5.26 11.30
C ASN A 173 -4.63 5.67 11.88
N ASP A 174 -4.44 5.45 13.19
CA ASP A 174 -3.16 5.71 13.87
C ASP A 174 -2.04 4.83 13.32
N TYR A 175 -2.33 3.54 13.08
CA TYR A 175 -1.37 2.59 12.47
C TYR A 175 -0.99 2.96 11.03
N LEU A 176 -1.95 3.41 10.22
CA LEU A 176 -1.72 3.74 8.81
C LEU A 176 -1.10 5.13 8.62
N LEU A 177 -1.15 6.01 9.62
CA LEU A 177 -0.68 7.40 9.50
C LEU A 177 0.81 7.50 9.10
N PRO A 178 1.75 6.77 9.75
CA PRO A 178 3.15 6.75 9.31
C PRO A 178 3.32 6.27 7.86
N ILE A 179 2.56 5.24 7.46
CA ILE A 179 2.61 4.68 6.10
C ILE A 179 2.11 5.73 5.08
N LYS A 180 1.02 6.43 5.38
CA LYS A 180 0.47 7.50 4.54
C LYS A 180 1.48 8.63 4.34
N ARG A 181 2.17 9.05 5.41
CA ARG A 181 3.24 10.09 5.33
C ARG A 181 4.42 9.61 4.49
N PHE A 182 4.85 8.36 4.65
CA PHE A 182 5.91 7.78 3.82
C PHE A 182 5.53 7.74 2.34
N VAL A 183 4.33 7.26 2.00
CA VAL A 183 3.82 7.22 0.62
C VAL A 183 3.67 8.63 0.05
N GLN A 184 3.30 9.62 0.86
CA GLN A 184 3.24 11.01 0.45
C GLN A 184 4.63 11.58 0.13
N GLY A 185 5.64 11.25 0.93
CA GLY A 185 7.05 11.56 0.61
C GLY A 185 7.47 10.96 -0.74
N LEU A 186 7.21 9.67 -0.96
CA LEU A 186 7.48 9.00 -2.23
C LEU A 186 6.77 9.69 -3.40
N THR A 187 5.49 10.02 -3.24
CA THR A 187 4.68 10.69 -4.26
C THR A 187 5.33 11.98 -4.75
N TYR A 188 5.67 12.87 -3.82
CA TYR A 188 6.21 14.18 -4.17
C TYR A 188 7.63 14.09 -4.73
N THR A 189 8.47 13.19 -4.20
CA THR A 189 9.81 12.98 -4.75
C THR A 189 9.77 12.42 -6.18
N LEU A 190 8.84 11.50 -6.47
CA LEU A 190 8.68 10.98 -7.83
C LEU A 190 8.09 12.01 -8.80
N LEU A 191 7.14 12.86 -8.35
CA LEU A 191 6.63 13.99 -9.15
C LEU A 191 7.71 15.05 -9.41
N SER A 192 8.62 15.26 -8.45
CA SER A 192 9.79 16.11 -8.64
C SER A 192 10.68 15.59 -9.76
N CYS A 193 10.94 14.28 -9.77
CA CYS A 193 11.71 13.63 -10.82
C CYS A 193 11.01 13.71 -12.20
N ASP A 194 9.70 13.51 -12.25
CA ASP A 194 8.91 13.64 -13.49
C ASP A 194 8.96 15.07 -14.04
N SER A 195 8.80 16.07 -13.16
CA SER A 195 8.90 17.48 -13.54
C SER A 195 10.29 17.85 -14.04
N TYR A 196 11.35 17.28 -13.43
CA TYR A 196 12.72 17.43 -13.90
C TYR A 196 12.91 16.85 -15.30
N ASN A 197 12.39 15.65 -15.56
CA ASN A 197 12.44 15.02 -16.89
C ASN A 197 11.69 15.85 -17.96
N GLN A 198 10.70 16.64 -17.55
CA GLN A 198 9.96 17.56 -18.41
C GLN A 198 10.62 18.96 -18.53
N SER A 199 11.84 19.13 -18.01
CA SER A 199 12.55 20.42 -17.99
C SER A 199 11.84 21.53 -17.20
N LYS A 200 10.98 21.18 -16.23
CA LYS A 200 10.28 22.12 -15.35
C LYS A 200 10.99 22.19 -13.99
N MET A 201 12.10 22.92 -13.93
CA MET A 201 12.96 22.92 -12.74
C MET A 201 12.29 23.56 -11.53
N GLY A 202 11.54 24.65 -11.75
CA GLY A 202 10.78 25.33 -10.69
C GLY A 202 9.71 24.45 -10.03
N GLU A 203 9.01 23.65 -10.83
CA GLU A 203 8.04 22.64 -10.33
C GLU A 203 8.77 21.50 -9.61
N SER A 204 9.86 21.00 -10.20
CA SER A 204 10.67 19.93 -9.63
C SER A 204 11.16 20.25 -8.21
N LEU A 205 11.74 21.45 -8.02
CA LEU A 205 12.19 21.92 -6.70
C LEU A 205 11.01 22.11 -5.73
N GLY A 206 9.86 22.58 -6.21
CA GLY A 206 8.67 22.75 -5.40
C GLY A 206 8.13 21.41 -4.87
N TRP A 207 7.99 20.41 -5.75
CA TRP A 207 7.61 19.05 -5.35
C TRP A 207 8.61 18.43 -4.39
N LEU A 208 9.91 18.59 -4.64
CA LEU A 208 10.95 18.04 -3.78
C LEU A 208 10.89 18.62 -2.36
N SER A 209 10.63 19.92 -2.25
CA SER A 209 10.42 20.57 -0.96
C SER A 209 9.24 19.97 -0.20
N LEU A 210 8.14 19.63 -0.88
CA LEU A 210 6.99 18.96 -0.25
C LEU A 210 7.33 17.53 0.18
N GLY A 211 8.09 16.78 -0.64
CA GLY A 211 8.56 15.43 -0.30
C GLY A 211 9.41 15.42 0.97
N LEU A 212 10.36 16.36 1.05
CA LEU A 212 11.19 16.59 2.23
C LEU A 212 10.34 16.96 3.46
N LEU A 213 9.38 17.87 3.33
CA LEU A 213 8.48 18.26 4.44
C LEU A 213 7.63 17.09 4.96
N ALA A 214 7.24 16.16 4.09
CA ALA A 214 6.43 15.00 4.49
C ALA A 214 7.20 14.06 5.45
N ILE A 215 8.52 13.94 5.29
CA ILE A 215 9.38 12.96 5.98
C ILE A 215 10.31 13.55 7.04
N GLN A 216 10.39 14.89 7.14
CA GLN A 216 11.22 15.57 8.14
C GLN A 216 10.51 15.75 9.48
N SER A 217 11.30 15.83 10.56
CA SER A 217 10.80 15.99 11.94
C SER A 217 10.06 17.31 12.18
N SER A 218 10.29 18.32 11.33
CA SER A 218 9.56 19.59 11.34
C SER A 218 8.31 19.55 10.46
N GLY A 219 7.57 18.44 10.48
CA GLY A 219 6.52 18.10 9.52
C GLY A 219 5.54 19.23 9.18
N GLU A 220 4.86 19.11 8.04
CA GLU A 220 3.75 20.01 7.71
C GLU A 220 2.73 20.06 8.87
N PRO A 221 2.15 21.23 9.20
CA PRO A 221 1.00 21.28 10.08
C PRO A 221 -0.11 20.46 9.41
N GLY A 222 -0.48 19.33 10.02
CA GLY A 222 -1.56 18.48 9.53
C GLY A 222 -2.83 19.30 9.32
N ASP A 223 -3.65 18.91 8.33
CA ASP A 223 -4.91 19.57 7.99
C ASP A 223 -5.90 19.69 9.17
N ASP A 224 -5.67 18.98 10.29
CA ASP A 224 -6.41 19.12 11.56
C ASP A 224 -6.03 20.36 12.40
N GLN A 225 -5.00 21.13 12.02
CA GLN A 225 -4.59 22.36 12.73
C GLN A 225 -4.92 23.66 11.96
N ARG A 226 -5.91 23.64 11.06
CA ARG A 226 -6.34 24.80 10.26
C ARG A 226 -6.77 26.06 11.05
N ASN A 227 -6.87 26.03 12.38
CA ASN A 227 -7.43 27.13 13.15
C ASN A 227 -6.45 28.04 13.92
N LYS A 228 -5.12 27.90 13.83
CA LYS A 228 -4.23 28.75 14.67
C LYS A 228 -2.98 29.39 14.05
N ILE A 229 -2.73 29.33 12.74
CA ILE A 229 -1.55 30.00 12.18
C ILE A 229 -1.94 30.97 11.06
N LYS A 230 -2.72 32.00 11.44
CA LYS A 230 -2.72 33.29 10.75
C LYS A 230 -1.71 34.21 11.44
N SER A 231 -0.44 34.11 11.07
CA SER A 231 0.48 35.26 11.02
C SER A 231 1.90 34.80 10.74
N LYS A 232 2.61 35.60 9.93
CA LYS A 232 4.04 35.51 9.57
C LYS A 232 4.36 34.68 8.33
N LEU A 233 3.74 35.08 7.22
CA LEU A 233 4.22 34.82 5.88
C LEU A 233 4.98 36.06 5.38
N HIS A 234 6.24 36.22 5.78
CA HIS A 234 7.17 37.14 5.11
C HIS A 234 8.60 36.60 5.24
N THR A 235 9.28 36.53 4.09
CA THR A 235 10.73 36.33 3.93
C THR A 235 11.22 34.87 3.86
N LEU A 236 10.92 34.20 2.74
CA LEU A 236 11.66 33.01 2.31
C LEU A 236 12.95 33.45 1.59
N LYS A 237 13.93 33.97 2.33
CA LYS A 237 15.31 34.08 1.84
C LYS A 237 16.05 32.79 2.17
N ARG A 238 16.55 32.13 1.12
CA ARG A 238 17.40 30.93 1.14
C ARG A 238 18.42 30.98 2.29
N LYS A 239 18.16 30.17 3.31
CA LYS A 239 19.21 29.45 4.02
C LYS A 239 18.96 27.99 3.71
N VAL A 240 19.87 27.36 2.96
CA VAL A 240 19.98 25.89 2.95
C VAL A 240 20.02 25.48 4.42
N LYS A 241 18.91 24.93 4.92
CA LYS A 241 18.84 24.51 6.33
C LYS A 241 19.78 23.31 6.45
N LYS A 242 21.02 23.56 6.85
CA LYS A 242 22.08 22.56 7.12
C LYS A 242 21.71 21.51 8.18
N ASN A 243 20.50 21.51 8.74
CA ASN A 243 20.03 20.60 9.78
C ASN A 243 18.67 19.97 9.44
N VAL A 244 18.46 19.58 8.19
CA VAL A 244 17.35 18.72 7.81
C VAL A 244 17.59 17.33 8.41
N LYS A 245 16.71 16.90 9.33
CA LYS A 245 16.78 15.58 9.98
C LYS A 245 15.53 14.79 9.65
N LEU A 246 15.74 13.49 9.41
CA LEU A 246 14.65 12.53 9.26
C LEU A 246 13.81 12.49 10.54
N ASP A 247 12.49 12.47 10.38
CA ASP A 247 11.53 12.27 11.46
C ASP A 247 11.71 10.88 12.09
N GLN A 248 12.25 10.83 13.31
CA GLN A 248 12.48 9.57 14.02
C GLN A 248 11.16 8.94 14.47
N ASP A 249 10.14 9.74 14.76
CA ASP A 249 8.82 9.22 15.15
C ASP A 249 8.14 8.56 13.94
N LEU A 250 8.28 9.17 12.75
CA LEU A 250 7.86 8.54 11.51
C LEU A 250 8.62 7.23 11.24
N LEU A 251 9.94 7.23 11.42
CA LEU A 251 10.77 6.04 11.22
C LEU A 251 10.34 4.91 12.16
N HIS A 252 10.19 5.18 13.46
CA HIS A 252 9.79 4.17 14.43
C HIS A 252 8.31 3.76 14.31
N GLY A 253 7.46 4.65 13.78
CA GLY A 253 6.05 4.36 13.49
C GLY A 253 5.84 3.49 12.25
N LEU A 254 6.82 3.39 11.35
CA LEU A 254 6.74 2.50 10.19
C LEU A 254 6.99 1.03 10.57
N PRO A 255 6.34 0.08 9.87
CA PRO A 255 6.75 -1.32 9.89
C PRO A 255 8.25 -1.46 9.63
N ARG A 256 8.94 -2.33 10.37
CA ARG A 256 10.41 -2.54 10.24
C ARG A 256 10.87 -2.78 8.81
N THR A 257 10.02 -3.40 7.99
CA THR A 257 10.27 -3.67 6.57
C THR A 257 10.32 -2.40 5.71
N LEU A 258 9.61 -1.33 6.11
CA LEU A 258 9.57 -0.05 5.39
C LEU A 258 10.62 0.94 5.88
N GLN A 259 11.15 0.77 7.10
CA GLN A 259 12.12 1.68 7.71
C GLN A 259 13.38 1.93 6.83
N PRO A 260 14.02 0.90 6.24
CA PRO A 260 15.16 1.13 5.36
C PRO A 260 14.80 2.01 4.16
N TYR A 261 13.61 1.86 3.59
CA TYR A 261 13.18 2.61 2.42
C TYR A 261 12.85 4.07 2.73
N LEU A 262 12.42 4.38 3.95
CA LEU A 262 12.30 5.78 4.39
C LEU A 262 13.67 6.45 4.42
N GLN A 263 14.70 5.75 4.90
CA GLN A 263 16.07 6.25 4.89
C GLN A 263 16.57 6.47 3.44
N LEU A 264 16.33 5.52 2.54
CA LEU A 264 16.66 5.67 1.11
C LEU A 264 15.96 6.87 0.47
N LEU A 265 14.67 7.05 0.76
CA LEU A 265 13.92 8.19 0.26
C LEU A 265 14.51 9.51 0.75
N PHE A 266 14.90 9.57 2.03
CA PHE A 266 15.50 10.77 2.61
C PHE A 266 16.84 11.11 1.96
N GLU A 267 17.70 10.11 1.74
CA GLU A 267 18.97 10.26 1.02
C GLU A 267 18.75 10.73 -0.42
N MET A 268 17.83 10.09 -1.15
CA MET A 268 17.45 10.48 -2.50
C MET A 268 17.02 11.96 -2.54
N CYS A 269 16.17 12.39 -1.60
CA CYS A 269 15.74 13.78 -1.55
C CYS A 269 16.91 14.75 -1.35
N GLN A 270 17.87 14.42 -0.49
CA GLN A 270 19.05 15.27 -0.26
C GLN A 270 19.94 15.39 -1.50
N VAL A 271 20.19 14.27 -2.19
CA VAL A 271 20.97 14.24 -3.43
C VAL A 271 20.29 15.08 -4.51
N LEU A 272 18.98 14.88 -4.72
CA LEU A 272 18.21 15.63 -5.70
C LEU A 272 18.13 17.13 -5.36
N GLU A 273 18.04 17.50 -4.07
CA GLU A 273 17.95 18.91 -3.66
C GLU A 273 19.20 19.67 -4.05
N VAL A 274 20.38 19.08 -3.80
CA VAL A 274 21.67 19.66 -4.19
C VAL A 274 21.77 19.74 -5.71
N LYS A 275 21.44 18.66 -6.42
CA LYS A 275 21.51 18.58 -7.89
C LYS A 275 20.62 19.62 -8.56
N TYR A 276 19.33 19.63 -8.24
CA TYR A 276 18.35 20.51 -8.85
C TYR A 276 18.57 21.97 -8.47
N SER A 277 18.94 22.26 -7.22
CA SER A 277 19.23 23.64 -6.81
C SER A 277 20.43 24.21 -7.55
N LYS A 278 21.51 23.43 -7.67
CA LYS A 278 22.71 23.85 -8.42
C LYS A 278 22.39 24.09 -9.89
N LEU A 279 21.62 23.18 -10.52
CA LEU A 279 21.21 23.34 -11.91
C LEU A 279 20.33 24.59 -12.11
N ASN A 280 19.36 24.81 -11.22
CA ASN A 280 18.51 25.98 -11.30
C ASN A 280 19.28 27.30 -11.10
N ASP A 281 20.26 27.30 -10.19
CA ASP A 281 21.04 28.50 -9.86
C ASP A 281 22.10 28.86 -10.90
N GLN A 282 22.50 27.90 -11.72
CA GLN A 282 23.57 28.07 -12.70
C GLN A 282 23.05 28.14 -14.14
N PHE A 283 21.92 27.51 -14.44
CA PHE A 283 21.47 27.32 -15.82
C PHE A 283 20.01 27.73 -16.07
N THR A 284 19.06 27.28 -15.24
CA THR A 284 17.63 27.41 -15.57
C THR A 284 16.98 28.69 -15.03
N PHE A 285 17.30 29.09 -13.80
CA PHE A 285 16.77 30.27 -13.11
C PHE A 285 15.23 30.30 -12.97
N ASP A 286 14.58 29.14 -12.94
CA ASP A 286 13.13 29.05 -12.75
C ASP A 286 12.71 29.53 -11.37
N THR A 287 11.53 30.17 -11.31
CA THR A 287 10.86 30.46 -10.04
C THR A 287 10.30 29.16 -9.45
N ILE A 288 10.64 28.89 -8.19
CA ILE A 288 10.12 27.71 -7.47
C ILE A 288 8.61 27.86 -7.27
N VAL A 289 7.86 26.86 -7.75
CA VAL A 289 6.40 26.88 -7.71
C VAL A 289 5.89 26.66 -6.29
N LYS A 290 4.86 27.42 -5.91
CA LYS A 290 4.26 27.35 -4.57
C LYS A 290 3.39 26.10 -4.41
N ARG A 291 3.24 25.65 -3.15
CA ARG A 291 2.46 24.48 -2.78
C ARG A 291 1.04 24.50 -3.36
N GLU A 292 0.30 25.60 -3.24
CA GLU A 292 -1.10 25.66 -3.66
C GLU A 292 -1.25 25.38 -5.16
N THR A 293 -0.34 25.93 -5.97
CA THR A 293 -0.31 25.68 -7.42
C THR A 293 0.00 24.22 -7.73
N LEU A 294 0.99 23.63 -7.07
CA LEU A 294 1.37 22.23 -7.25
C LEU A 294 0.21 21.29 -6.89
N MET A 295 -0.44 21.51 -5.75
CA MET A 295 -1.56 20.68 -5.31
C MET A 295 -2.74 20.71 -6.30
N ASN A 296 -2.97 21.83 -6.98
CA ASN A 296 -3.99 21.94 -8.03
C ASN A 296 -3.63 21.18 -9.32
N GLN A 297 -2.37 20.80 -9.49
CA GLN A 297 -1.85 20.06 -10.64
C GLN A 297 -1.60 18.58 -10.32
N LEU A 298 -1.95 18.12 -9.11
CA LEU A 298 -1.72 16.74 -8.70
C LEU A 298 -2.47 15.77 -9.65
N PRO A 299 -1.78 14.82 -10.29
CA PRO A 299 -2.44 13.89 -11.20
C PRO A 299 -3.33 12.90 -10.45
N LEU A 300 -4.27 12.29 -11.17
CA LEU A 300 -5.08 11.21 -10.62
C LEU A 300 -4.24 9.94 -10.40
N GLY A 301 -4.44 9.29 -9.26
CA GLY A 301 -3.81 8.02 -8.94
C GLY A 301 -4.26 6.88 -9.85
N ARG A 302 -3.34 5.96 -10.14
CA ARG A 302 -3.63 4.71 -10.87
C ARG A 302 -2.74 3.59 -10.34
N SER A 303 -3.32 2.43 -10.06
CA SER A 303 -2.57 1.21 -9.74
C SER A 303 -1.95 0.59 -10.99
N ILE A 304 -0.85 -0.17 -10.81
CA ILE A 304 -0.36 -1.07 -11.87
C ILE A 304 -1.32 -2.26 -11.94
N PRO A 305 -1.84 -2.63 -13.13
CA PRO A 305 -2.64 -3.84 -13.27
C PRO A 305 -1.83 -5.06 -12.80
N MET A 306 -2.36 -5.79 -11.82
CA MET A 306 -1.76 -7.02 -11.33
C MET A 306 -2.69 -8.18 -11.65
N ASP A 307 -2.13 -9.21 -12.27
CA ASP A 307 -2.83 -10.47 -12.44
C ASP A 307 -2.92 -11.21 -11.10
N ILE A 308 -4.14 -11.41 -10.61
CA ILE A 308 -4.46 -12.11 -9.36
C ILE A 308 -5.03 -13.48 -9.79
N PRO A 309 -4.30 -14.58 -9.51
CA PRO A 309 -4.75 -15.91 -9.94
C PRO A 309 -6.04 -16.31 -9.22
N ASP A 310 -6.81 -17.22 -9.81
CA ASP A 310 -7.91 -17.87 -9.07
C ASP A 310 -7.28 -18.79 -8.00
N PRO A 311 -7.75 -18.72 -6.73
CA PRO A 311 -7.13 -19.48 -5.63
C PRO A 311 -7.20 -21.00 -5.83
N PHE A 312 -8.08 -21.50 -6.70
CA PHE A 312 -8.28 -22.94 -6.94
C PHE A 312 -7.71 -23.44 -8.26
N THR A 313 -7.18 -22.54 -9.11
CA THR A 313 -6.39 -22.99 -10.25
C THR A 313 -5.15 -23.69 -9.73
N LYS A 314 -5.05 -25.01 -9.94
CA LYS A 314 -3.79 -25.72 -9.76
C LYS A 314 -2.76 -25.02 -10.63
N ASP A 315 -1.61 -24.68 -10.05
CA ASP A 315 -0.45 -24.18 -10.78
C ASP A 315 -0.11 -25.22 -11.85
N SER A 316 -0.70 -25.11 -13.03
CA SER A 316 -0.22 -25.81 -14.20
C SER A 316 1.19 -25.28 -14.38
N ALA A 317 2.17 -26.15 -14.18
CA ALA A 317 3.57 -25.86 -14.45
C ALA A 317 3.73 -25.56 -15.96
N SER A 318 3.36 -24.37 -16.38
CA SER A 318 3.81 -23.79 -17.64
C SER A 318 4.98 -22.90 -17.29
N ILE A 319 6.17 -23.47 -17.45
CA ILE A 319 7.36 -22.72 -17.79
C ILE A 319 6.99 -21.86 -19.00
N SER A 320 6.67 -20.59 -18.78
CA SER A 320 6.76 -19.57 -19.82
C SER A 320 7.85 -18.60 -19.41
N THR A 321 9.04 -18.90 -19.91
CA THR A 321 10.07 -17.90 -20.15
C THR A 321 9.49 -16.82 -21.08
N SER A 322 9.35 -15.61 -20.56
CA SER A 322 9.61 -14.31 -21.19
C SER A 322 8.57 -13.26 -20.77
N GLY A 323 9.05 -12.04 -20.51
CA GLY A 323 8.17 -10.87 -20.38
C GLY A 323 8.57 -9.90 -19.27
N TYR A 324 9.65 -9.16 -19.52
CA TYR A 324 9.95 -7.80 -19.06
C TYR A 324 9.11 -7.18 -17.92
N TYR A 325 9.81 -6.84 -16.82
CA TYR A 325 9.73 -5.54 -16.12
C TYR A 325 11.09 -5.17 -15.53
#